data_AF-A0A3B8RKK4-F1
#
_entry.id   AF-A0A3B8RKK4-F1
#
_cell.length_a   1.000
_cell.length_b   1.000
_cell.length_c   1.000
_cell.angle_alpha   90.00
_cell.angle_beta   90.00
_cell.angle_gamma   90.00
#
_symmetry.space_group_name_H-M   'P 1'
#
loop_
_entity.id
_entity.type
_entity.pdbx_description
1 polymer ?
#
loop_
_entity_poly.entity_id
_entity_poly.type
_entity_poly.pdbx_seq_one_letter_code
_entity_poly.pdbx_strand_id
1 'polypeptide(L)'
;MTKRRPPTTSSEPADPPPKSWEEATEALEALVRRMESGSLSLEESIKAYREGVALVQWSRETLASAQQQVRVLEEDMLKPYSPEADGS
;
A
#
# COMPACT_ATOMS: atom_id res chain seq x y z
N MET A 1 29.36 2.42 42.59
CA MET A 1 28.72 3.31 41.60
C MET A 1 28.58 2.56 40.29
N THR A 2 27.45 1.89 40.07
CA THR A 2 27.16 1.14 38.83
C THR A 2 26.65 2.12 37.78
N LYS A 3 27.50 2.46 36.81
CA LYS A 3 27.11 3.25 35.63
C LYS A 3 26.22 2.37 34.74
N ARG A 4 24.89 2.52 34.88
CA ARG A 4 23.93 1.90 33.95
C ARG A 4 23.98 2.66 32.62
N ARG A 5 24.32 1.94 31.56
CA ARG A 5 24.29 2.40 30.16
C ARG A 5 22.83 2.55 29.73
N PRO A 6 22.44 3.62 28.99
CA PRO A 6 21.10 3.71 28.43
C PRO A 6 20.95 2.68 27.29
N PRO A 7 19.78 2.03 27.10
CA PRO A 7 19.47 1.43 25.82
C PRO A 7 19.25 2.56 24.82
N THR A 8 20.12 2.63 23.83
CA THR A 8 19.90 3.39 22.60
C THR A 8 18.64 2.85 21.93
N THR A 9 17.65 3.73 21.80
CA THR A 9 16.49 3.57 20.91
C THR A 9 16.98 3.18 19.51
N SER A 10 16.77 1.91 19.15
CA SER A 10 16.97 1.42 17.79
C SER A 10 15.87 2.02 16.93
N SER A 11 16.21 3.06 16.18
CA SER A 11 15.38 3.56 15.10
C SER A 11 15.47 2.53 13.97
N GLU A 12 14.62 1.52 14.00
CA GLU A 12 14.56 0.47 12.97
C GLU A 12 13.66 0.94 11.81
N PRO A 13 14.07 0.72 10.54
CA PRO A 13 13.38 1.28 9.39
C PRO A 13 11.99 0.66 9.22
N ALA A 14 11.05 1.48 8.76
CA ALA A 14 9.76 1.01 8.28
C ALA A 14 9.97 0.00 7.15
N ASP A 15 9.28 -1.13 7.21
CA ASP A 15 9.30 -2.15 6.17
C ASP A 15 9.06 -1.52 4.78
N PRO A 16 9.78 -1.96 3.74
CA PRO A 16 9.61 -1.41 2.40
C PRO A 16 8.17 -1.61 1.92
N PRO A 17 7.62 -0.67 1.14
CA PRO A 17 6.27 -0.79 0.62
C PRO A 17 6.13 -2.05 -0.27
N PRO A 18 4.93 -2.66 -0.33
CA PRO A 18 4.68 -3.82 -1.16
C PRO A 18 4.94 -3.48 -2.64
N LYS A 19 5.49 -4.45 -3.39
CA LYS A 19 5.84 -4.23 -4.80
C LYS A 19 4.65 -4.44 -5.74
N SER A 20 3.60 -5.13 -5.26
CA SER A 20 2.44 -5.55 -6.05
C SER A 20 1.15 -5.51 -5.23
N TRP A 21 0.00 -5.50 -5.90
CA TRP A 21 -1.31 -5.48 -5.23
C TRP A 21 -1.59 -6.78 -4.47
N GLU A 22 -1.22 -7.93 -5.05
CA GLU A 22 -1.32 -9.21 -4.36
C GLU A 22 -0.46 -9.23 -3.09
N GLU A 23 0.79 -8.75 -3.16
CA GLU A 23 1.69 -8.68 -1.99
C GLU A 23 1.14 -7.76 -0.89
N ALA A 24 0.54 -6.61 -1.25
CA ALA A 24 -0.07 -5.72 -0.28
C ALA A 24 -1.27 -6.37 0.42
N THR A 25 -2.04 -7.17 -0.31
CA THR A 25 -3.20 -7.89 0.21
C THR A 25 -2.77 -9.00 1.16
N GLU A 26 -1.79 -9.81 0.77
CA GLU A 26 -1.22 -10.86 1.62
C GLU A 26 -0.60 -10.28 2.91
N ALA A 27 0.13 -9.16 2.79
CA ALA A 27 0.68 -8.47 3.94
C ALA A 27 -0.41 -7.98 4.90
N LEU A 28 -1.53 -7.45 4.39
CA LEU A 28 -2.65 -7.01 5.21
C LEU A 28 -3.33 -8.18 5.91
N GLU A 29 -3.54 -9.31 5.23
CA GLU A 29 -4.10 -10.52 5.84
C GLU A 29 -3.20 -11.07 6.96
N ALA A 30 -1.90 -11.15 6.72
CA ALA A 30 -0.93 -11.60 7.72
C ALA A 30 -0.92 -10.67 8.94
N LEU A 31 -0.98 -9.35 8.69
CA LEU A 31 -1.06 -8.34 9.74
C LEU A 31 -2.34 -8.49 10.58
N VAL A 32 -3.50 -8.65 9.95
CA VAL A 32 -4.78 -8.85 10.64
C VAL A 32 -4.73 -10.11 11.50
N ARG A 33 -4.28 -11.25 10.96
CA ARG A 33 -4.11 -12.49 11.73
C ARG A 33 -3.21 -12.31 12.95
N ARG A 34 -2.14 -11.54 12.80
CA ARG A 34 -1.22 -11.20 13.91
C ARG A 34 -1.92 -10.33 14.96
N MET A 35 -2.69 -9.34 14.56
CA MET A 35 -3.47 -8.49 15.47
C MET A 35 -4.56 -9.28 16.22
N GLU A 36 -5.23 -10.20 15.54
CA GLU A 36 -6.29 -11.06 16.10
C GLU A 36 -5.76 -12.16 17.02
N SER A 37 -4.47 -12.50 16.93
CA SER A 37 -3.83 -13.50 17.80
C SER A 37 -3.82 -13.10 19.28
N GLY A 38 -4.05 -11.82 19.60
CA GLY A 38 -4.04 -11.30 20.97
C GLY A 38 -2.67 -11.35 21.66
N SER A 39 -1.60 -11.70 20.94
CA SER A 39 -0.25 -11.89 21.49
C SER A 39 0.64 -10.65 21.41
N LEU A 40 0.12 -9.55 20.85
CA LEU A 40 0.87 -8.31 20.69
C LEU A 40 0.87 -7.48 21.97
N SER A 41 2.03 -6.95 22.32
CA SER A 41 2.10 -5.86 23.29
C SER A 41 1.40 -4.60 22.76
N LEU A 42 1.19 -3.62 23.64
CA LEU A 42 0.61 -2.33 23.25
C LEU A 42 1.43 -1.62 22.17
N GLU A 43 2.76 -1.59 22.32
CA GLU A 43 3.64 -0.94 21.35
C GLU A 43 3.59 -1.63 19.98
N GLU A 44 3.60 -2.96 19.96
CA GLU A 44 3.45 -3.76 18.74
C GLU A 44 2.08 -3.58 18.10
N SER A 45 1.01 -3.44 18.89
CA SER A 45 -0.34 -3.18 18.40
C SER A 45 -0.43 -1.82 17.69
N ILE A 46 0.21 -0.79 18.24
CA ILE A 46 0.27 0.53 17.62
C ILE A 46 1.11 0.47 16.33
N LYS A 47 2.23 -0.28 16.34
CA LYS A 47 3.05 -0.47 15.13
C LYS A 47 2.24 -1.17 14.04
N ALA A 48 1.57 -2.28 14.38
CA ALA A 48 0.73 -3.04 13.46
C ALA A 48 -0.40 -2.16 12.89
N TYR A 49 -1.04 -1.34 13.71
CA TYR A 49 -2.06 -0.40 13.23
C TYR A 49 -1.51 0.59 12.18
N ARG A 50 -0.32 1.18 12.42
CA ARG A 50 0.30 2.09 11.44
C ARG A 50 0.66 1.38 10.14
N GLU A 51 1.21 0.18 10.22
CA GLU A 51 1.49 -0.67 9.06
C GLU A 51 0.21 -0.93 8.25
N GLY A 52 -0.90 -1.28 8.93
CA GLY A 52 -2.18 -1.53 8.29
C GLY A 52 -2.77 -0.30 7.60
N VAL A 53 -2.69 0.87 8.24
CA VAL A 53 -3.10 2.14 7.62
C VAL A 53 -2.29 2.42 6.35
N ALA A 54 -0.97 2.22 6.39
CA ALA A 54 -0.11 2.44 5.23
C ALA A 54 -0.46 1.48 4.07
N LEU A 55 -0.66 0.19 4.35
CA LEU A 55 -1.06 -0.81 3.36
C LEU A 55 -2.42 -0.46 2.71
N VAL A 56 -3.42 -0.09 3.52
CA VAL A 56 -4.75 0.28 3.02
C VAL A 56 -4.69 1.53 2.14
N GLN A 57 -3.89 2.54 2.53
CA GLN A 57 -3.71 3.75 1.73
C GLN A 57 -3.05 3.44 0.39
N TRP A 58 -1.96 2.68 0.39
CA TRP A 58 -1.29 2.24 -0.82
C TRP A 58 -2.24 1.47 -1.75
N SER A 59 -3.04 0.54 -1.20
CA SER A 59 -3.99 -0.25 -2.01
C SER A 59 -5.05 0.62 -2.68
N ARG A 60 -5.55 1.64 -1.98
CA ARG A 60 -6.52 2.61 -2.54
C ARG A 60 -5.91 3.43 -3.67
N GLU A 61 -4.68 3.88 -3.50
CA GLU A 61 -3.96 4.66 -4.53
C GLU A 61 -3.71 3.82 -5.78
N THR A 62 -3.27 2.57 -5.61
CA THR A 62 -3.07 1.61 -6.70
C THR A 62 -4.37 1.37 -7.48
N LEU A 63 -5.49 1.13 -6.78
CA LEU A 63 -6.80 0.96 -7.43
C LEU A 63 -7.28 2.23 -8.14
N ALA A 64 -7.10 3.41 -7.53
CA ALA A 64 -7.46 4.68 -8.14
C ALA A 64 -6.66 4.93 -9.44
N SER A 65 -5.37 4.62 -9.42
CA SER A 65 -4.51 4.69 -10.60
C SER A 65 -4.97 3.73 -11.70
N ALA A 66 -5.30 2.49 -11.36
CA ALA A 66 -5.81 1.51 -12.33
C ALA A 66 -7.14 1.97 -12.95
N GLN A 67 -8.07 2.48 -12.13
CA GLN A 67 -9.35 3.02 -12.61
C GLN A 67 -9.16 4.22 -13.55
N GLN A 68 -8.19 5.10 -13.26
CA GLN A 68 -7.87 6.21 -14.13
C GLN A 68 -7.31 5.75 -15.48
N GLN A 69 -6.44 4.73 -15.48
CA GLN A 69 -5.90 4.16 -16.71
C GLN A 69 -7.00 3.57 -17.58
N VAL A 70 -7.96 2.84 -16.98
CA VAL A 70 -9.12 2.30 -17.71
C VAL A 70 -9.93 3.43 -18.34
N ARG A 71 -10.26 4.50 -17.60
CA ARG A 71 -11.00 5.64 -18.15
C ARG A 71 -10.33 6.27 -19.38
N VAL A 72 -9.02 6.49 -19.31
CA VAL A 72 -8.27 7.07 -20.44
C VAL A 72 -8.33 6.16 -21.67
N LEU A 73 -8.23 4.84 -21.49
CA LEU A 73 -8.35 3.88 -22.59
C LEU A 73 -9.76 3.87 -23.18
N GLU A 74 -10.80 3.94 -22.36
CA GLU A 74 -12.19 4.03 -22.81
C GLU A 74 -12.44 5.32 -23.60
N GLU A 75 -11.95 6.47 -23.11
CA GLU A 75 -12.03 7.75 -23.81
C GLU A 75 -11.29 7.74 -25.15
N ASP A 76 -10.12 7.09 -25.21
CA ASP A 76 -9.35 6.97 -26.46
C ASP A 76 -10.06 6.06 -27.49
N MET A 77 -10.65 4.95 -27.03
CA MET A 77 -11.47 4.06 -27.87
C MET A 77 -12.76 4.73 -28.36
N LEU A 78 -13.32 5.66 -27.59
CA LEU A 78 -14.56 6.37 -27.96
C LEU A 78 -14.32 7.56 -28.90
N LYS A 79 -13.08 7.91 -29.22
CA LYS A 79 -12.79 8.91 -30.26
C LYS A 79 -13.36 8.38 -31.58
N PRO A 80 -14.29 9.12 -32.23
CA PRO A 80 -14.87 8.67 -33.48
C PRO A 80 -13.74 8.47 -34.49
N TYR A 81 -13.65 7.26 -35.04
CA TYR A 81 -12.90 7.03 -36.26
C TYR A 81 -13.48 7.99 -37.31
N SER A 82 -12.72 9.03 -37.65
CA SER A 82 -13.09 10.00 -38.68
C SER A 82 -12.43 9.54 -39.99
N PRO A 83 -13.16 8.87 -40.91
CA PRO A 83 -12.58 8.37 -42.16
C PRO A 83 -12.24 9.46 -43.19
N GLU A 84 -12.08 10.73 -42.79
CA GLU A 84 -12.10 11.88 -43.71
C GLU A 84 -10.74 12.60 -43.83
N ALA A 85 -9.63 11.85 -43.88
CA ALA A 85 -8.30 12.43 -44.10
C ALA A 85 -7.45 11.70 -45.15
N ASP A 86 -8.05 10.91 -46.03
CA ASP A 86 -7.36 10.33 -47.20
C ASP A 86 -8.28 10.43 -48.43
N GLY A 87 -8.35 11.64 -49.00
CA GLY A 87 -9.30 11.95 -50.05
C GLY A 87 -9.27 13.40 -50.52
N SER A 88 -8.11 13.93 -50.86
CA SER A 88 -7.91 15.03 -51.82
C SER A 88 -6.49 15.04 -52.33
#